data_AF-A0A2V8STU8-F1
#
_entry.id   AF-A0A2V8STU8-F1
#
_cell.length_a   1.000
_cell.length_b   1.000
_cell.length_c   1.000
_cell.angle_alpha   90.00
_cell.angle_beta   90.00
_cell.angle_gamma   90.00
#
_symmetry.space_group_name_H-M   'P 1'
#
loop_
_entity.id
_entity.type
_entity.pdbx_description
1 polymer ?
#
loop_
_entity_poly.entity_id
_entity_poly.type
_entity_poly.pdbx_seq_one_letter_code
_entity_poly.pdbx_strand_id
1 'polypeptide(L)'
;MINKLRAAGAILIGKAAMIELAGGMGYRFASASISGEARNPWDQTCWTCGSSSGSGAIASAALAAFAIGTETWGSIICPSAFCGVSGLRPTYGRVSRHGAMALSFSMDKIGVLGRTADDCGLVLAQIAGHDAQDRASLRDAAFSYAASSSVTPLRIGWLTNAWKKVPADIEAVVNAAVNVLKKNGAVVKDAKLPEGPWEAAAGTVISVEGAAAFESLIESGRVAELNDPLGKVAAYVNQQIPASDYVRAVRIRTVLQKKIDQLFDRFDVIASASLPVTASPLTANLETDLDFPDPLGGIGNFCGL
;
A
#
# COMPACT_ATOMS: atom_id res chain seq x y z
N MET A 1 -6.64 -9.81 13.67
CA MET A 1 -7.64 -9.08 12.85
C MET A 1 -8.89 -9.91 12.54
N ILE A 2 -8.81 -11.08 11.87
CA ILE A 2 -10.00 -11.88 11.47
C ILE A 2 -10.94 -12.20 12.64
N ASN A 3 -10.41 -12.53 13.82
CA ASN A 3 -11.23 -12.78 15.01
C ASN A 3 -12.07 -11.56 15.43
N LYS A 4 -11.55 -10.33 15.28
CA LYS A 4 -12.31 -9.10 15.57
C LYS A 4 -13.46 -8.91 14.58
N LEU A 5 -13.21 -9.14 13.29
CA LEU A 5 -14.26 -9.09 12.25
C LEU A 5 -15.36 -10.13 12.50
N ARG A 6 -15.00 -11.37 12.84
CA ARG A 6 -15.97 -12.42 13.20
C ARG A 6 -16.80 -12.05 14.43
N ALA A 7 -16.16 -11.49 15.47
CA ALA A 7 -16.85 -11.03 16.67
C ALA A 7 -17.84 -9.89 16.38
N ALA A 8 -17.53 -9.04 15.39
CA ALA A 8 -18.44 -7.99 14.90
C ALA A 8 -19.53 -8.51 13.94
N GLY A 9 -19.59 -9.82 13.66
CA GLY A 9 -20.60 -10.44 12.80
C GLY A 9 -20.26 -10.45 11.30
N ALA A 10 -19.04 -10.10 10.91
CA ALA A 10 -18.63 -10.16 9.50
C ALA A 10 -18.49 -11.63 9.03
N ILE A 11 -18.96 -11.89 7.81
CA ILE A 11 -18.90 -13.21 7.16
C ILE A 11 -17.69 -13.26 6.23
N LEU A 12 -16.80 -14.23 6.44
CA LEU A 12 -15.67 -14.47 5.54
C LEU A 12 -16.13 -15.30 4.35
N ILE A 13 -16.26 -14.67 3.18
CA ILE A 13 -16.77 -15.32 1.96
C ILE A 13 -15.67 -16.00 1.12
N GLY A 14 -14.39 -15.72 1.38
CA GLY A 14 -13.29 -16.32 0.64
C GLY A 14 -11.93 -15.70 0.93
N LYS A 15 -10.91 -16.18 0.21
CA LYS A 15 -9.56 -15.61 0.17
C LYS A 15 -9.36 -15.01 -1.21
N ALA A 16 -9.06 -13.71 -1.26
CA ALA A 16 -8.85 -13.01 -2.52
C ALA A 16 -7.56 -13.48 -3.20
N ALA A 17 -7.54 -13.42 -4.54
CA ALA A 17 -6.32 -13.53 -5.32
C ALA A 17 -5.31 -12.43 -4.92
N MET A 18 -4.03 -12.72 -5.03
CA MET A 18 -2.96 -11.75 -4.76
C MET A 18 -1.74 -12.07 -5.60
N ILE A 19 -0.88 -11.07 -5.83
CA ILE A 19 0.46 -11.33 -6.37
C ILE A 19 1.23 -12.21 -5.39
N GLU A 20 1.92 -13.21 -5.92
CA GLU A 20 2.65 -14.22 -5.16
C GLU A 20 3.61 -13.59 -4.16
N LEU A 21 3.55 -14.07 -2.91
CA LEU A 21 4.36 -13.58 -1.79
C LEU A 21 4.31 -12.05 -1.61
N ALA A 22 3.17 -11.44 -1.94
CA ALA A 22 2.97 -9.99 -1.93
C ALA A 22 3.95 -9.19 -2.82
N GLY A 23 4.57 -9.84 -3.80
CA GLY A 23 5.60 -9.25 -4.67
C GLY A 23 6.98 -9.17 -4.02
N GLY A 24 7.22 -9.85 -2.90
CA GLY A 24 8.50 -9.80 -2.17
C GLY A 24 9.73 -10.28 -2.93
N MET A 25 9.52 -11.06 -3.98
CA MET A 25 10.59 -11.53 -4.88
C MET A 25 10.58 -10.80 -6.22
N GLY A 26 9.87 -9.67 -6.31
CA GLY A 26 9.61 -8.99 -7.56
C GLY A 26 8.63 -9.77 -8.46
N TYR A 27 8.02 -9.05 -9.38
CA TYR A 27 7.15 -9.60 -10.41
C TYR A 27 7.05 -8.59 -11.55
N ARG A 28 6.86 -9.10 -12.76
CA ARG A 28 6.83 -8.33 -14.01
C ARG A 28 5.50 -8.43 -14.70
N PHE A 29 4.67 -9.39 -14.33
CA PHE A 29 3.39 -9.64 -15.00
C PHE A 29 2.24 -9.70 -13.99
N ALA A 30 1.07 -9.26 -14.43
CA ALA A 30 -0.16 -9.35 -13.64
C ALA A 30 -0.54 -10.80 -13.28
N SER A 31 -0.05 -11.77 -14.05
CA SER A 31 -0.27 -13.21 -13.88
C SER A 31 0.67 -13.87 -12.86
N ALA A 32 1.51 -13.10 -12.15
CA ALA A 32 2.36 -13.54 -11.05
C ALA A 32 1.54 -13.92 -9.80
N SER A 33 0.63 -14.87 -9.95
CA SER A 33 -0.33 -15.33 -8.96
C SER A 33 -0.76 -16.76 -9.30
N ILE A 34 -0.95 -17.61 -8.29
CA ILE A 34 -1.44 -18.98 -8.49
C ILE A 34 -2.83 -19.04 -9.16
N SER A 35 -3.63 -17.98 -9.00
CA SER A 35 -4.96 -17.88 -9.60
C SER A 35 -4.96 -17.24 -11.00
N GLY A 36 -3.79 -16.93 -11.55
CA GLY A 36 -3.65 -16.06 -12.73
C GLY A 36 -3.96 -14.60 -12.43
N GLU A 37 -3.99 -13.78 -13.49
CA GLU A 37 -4.22 -12.34 -13.38
C GLU A 37 -5.61 -11.99 -12.82
N ALA A 38 -5.65 -11.05 -11.88
CA ALA A 38 -6.91 -10.45 -11.44
C ALA A 38 -7.32 -9.33 -12.40
N ARG A 39 -8.39 -9.57 -13.15
CA ARG A 39 -8.93 -8.67 -14.18
C ARG A 39 -9.70 -7.51 -13.55
N ASN A 40 -9.51 -6.32 -14.10
CA ASN A 40 -10.14 -5.11 -13.59
C ASN A 40 -11.66 -5.12 -13.90
N PRO A 41 -12.55 -4.88 -12.91
CA PRO A 41 -13.99 -4.84 -13.16
C PRO A 41 -14.44 -3.75 -14.14
N TRP A 42 -13.66 -2.67 -14.30
CA TRP A 42 -13.96 -1.59 -15.24
C TRP A 42 -13.50 -1.88 -16.67
N ASP A 43 -12.45 -2.69 -16.83
CA ASP A 43 -11.92 -3.14 -18.12
C ASP A 43 -11.18 -4.47 -17.94
N GLN A 44 -11.77 -5.56 -18.43
CA GLN A 44 -11.21 -6.91 -18.26
C GLN A 44 -9.94 -7.18 -19.09
N THR A 45 -9.52 -6.24 -19.94
CA THR A 45 -8.23 -6.25 -20.64
C THR A 45 -7.10 -5.63 -19.80
N CYS A 46 -7.45 -4.99 -18.68
CA CYS A 46 -6.53 -4.40 -17.73
C CYS A 46 -6.46 -5.20 -16.42
N TRP A 47 -5.36 -5.06 -15.70
CA TRP A 47 -5.19 -5.66 -14.37
C TRP A 47 -5.64 -4.73 -13.26
N THR A 48 -5.72 -5.28 -12.06
CA THR A 48 -6.22 -4.64 -10.84
C THR A 48 -5.13 -4.00 -10.00
N CYS A 49 -3.87 -3.99 -10.46
CA CYS A 49 -2.68 -3.75 -9.65
C CYS A 49 -2.46 -4.80 -8.53
N GLY A 50 -1.29 -4.76 -7.89
CA GLY A 50 -0.89 -5.71 -6.86
C GLY A 50 -0.29 -5.04 -5.63
N SER A 51 -0.04 -5.78 -4.57
CA SER A 51 -0.27 -7.23 -4.47
C SER A 51 -1.68 -7.63 -4.06
N SER A 52 -2.49 -6.75 -3.44
CA SER A 52 -3.89 -7.05 -3.04
C SER A 52 -4.87 -7.00 -4.23
N SER A 53 -4.53 -7.68 -5.32
CA SER A 53 -5.17 -7.59 -6.62
C SER A 53 -6.64 -8.04 -6.60
N GLY A 54 -6.89 -9.24 -6.07
CA GLY A 54 -8.25 -9.76 -5.88
C GLY A 54 -9.06 -8.96 -4.87
N SER A 55 -8.43 -8.34 -3.87
CA SER A 55 -9.12 -7.49 -2.89
C SER A 55 -9.66 -6.22 -3.54
N GLY A 56 -8.88 -5.60 -4.44
CA GLY A 56 -9.37 -4.45 -5.24
C GLY A 56 -10.52 -4.85 -6.16
N ALA A 57 -10.36 -5.98 -6.85
CA ALA A 57 -11.37 -6.51 -7.76
C ALA A 57 -12.72 -6.80 -7.08
N ILE A 58 -12.70 -7.56 -5.97
CA ILE A 58 -13.92 -8.02 -5.30
C ILE A 58 -14.71 -6.88 -4.65
N ALA A 59 -14.00 -5.87 -4.11
CA ALA A 59 -14.61 -4.68 -3.54
C ALA A 59 -15.23 -3.81 -4.64
N SER A 60 -14.51 -3.62 -5.75
CA SER A 60 -14.98 -2.83 -6.90
C SER A 60 -16.18 -3.46 -7.59
N ALA A 61 -16.15 -4.77 -7.81
CA ALA A 61 -17.26 -5.53 -8.41
C ALA A 61 -18.47 -5.71 -7.49
N ALA A 62 -18.48 -5.10 -6.29
CA ALA A 62 -19.57 -5.20 -5.31
C ALA A 62 -19.87 -6.64 -4.84
N LEU A 63 -18.94 -7.57 -5.00
CA LEU A 63 -19.08 -8.97 -4.59
C LEU A 63 -18.81 -9.16 -3.09
N ALA A 64 -18.04 -8.25 -2.50
CA ALA A 64 -17.85 -8.13 -1.05
C ALA A 64 -18.14 -6.68 -0.61
N ALA A 65 -18.70 -6.51 0.59
CA ALA A 65 -18.93 -5.18 1.17
C ALA A 65 -17.61 -4.42 1.40
N PHE A 66 -16.56 -5.16 1.76
CA PHE A 66 -15.19 -4.70 1.87
C PHE A 66 -14.24 -5.88 1.63
N ALA A 67 -12.97 -5.58 1.39
CA ALA A 67 -11.90 -6.56 1.38
C ALA A 67 -10.77 -6.10 2.32
N ILE A 68 -10.03 -7.07 2.84
CA ILE A 68 -8.79 -6.79 3.55
C ILE A 68 -7.64 -6.91 2.57
N GLY A 69 -6.71 -5.97 2.63
CA GLY A 69 -5.46 -5.99 1.88
C GLY A 69 -4.27 -5.80 2.81
N THR A 70 -3.09 -6.05 2.27
CA THR A 70 -1.81 -5.73 2.92
C THR A 70 -1.05 -4.74 2.08
N GLU A 71 -0.34 -3.82 2.74
CA GLU A 71 0.55 -2.90 2.06
C GLU A 71 1.94 -2.83 2.69
N THR A 72 2.93 -3.06 1.85
CA THR A 72 4.36 -2.84 2.11
C THR A 72 4.90 -1.68 1.28
N TRP A 73 4.42 -1.53 0.04
CA TRP A 73 4.75 -0.43 -0.89
C TRP A 73 3.63 -0.27 -1.93
N GLY A 74 2.50 0.34 -1.57
CA GLY A 74 1.39 0.58 -2.52
C GLY A 74 0.40 -0.58 -2.73
N SER A 75 0.57 -1.75 -2.10
CA SER A 75 -0.29 -2.93 -2.32
C SER A 75 -1.75 -2.84 -1.85
N ILE A 76 -2.18 -1.74 -1.24
CA ILE A 76 -3.59 -1.37 -1.00
C ILE A 76 -3.94 -0.17 -1.89
N ILE A 77 -3.10 0.86 -1.92
CA ILE A 77 -3.35 2.11 -2.65
C ILE A 77 -3.42 1.88 -4.16
N CYS A 78 -2.48 1.12 -4.73
CA CYS A 78 -2.45 0.85 -6.16
C CYS A 78 -3.68 0.08 -6.65
N PRO A 79 -4.09 -1.05 -6.03
CA PRO A 79 -5.31 -1.72 -6.46
C PRO A 79 -6.58 -0.90 -6.19
N SER A 80 -6.58 -0.05 -5.17
CA SER A 80 -7.70 0.86 -4.95
C SER A 80 -7.82 1.91 -6.07
N ALA A 81 -6.68 2.48 -6.50
CA ALA A 81 -6.62 3.45 -7.59
C ALA A 81 -7.03 2.82 -8.94
N PHE A 82 -6.54 1.62 -9.24
CA PHE A 82 -6.86 0.94 -10.51
C PHE A 82 -8.30 0.45 -10.55
N CYS A 83 -8.86 -0.02 -9.43
CA CYS A 83 -10.22 -0.55 -9.37
C CYS A 83 -11.27 0.50 -9.02
N GLY A 84 -10.90 1.77 -8.83
CA GLY A 84 -11.85 2.85 -8.54
C GLY A 84 -12.56 2.69 -7.20
N VAL A 85 -11.85 2.23 -6.17
CA VAL A 85 -12.37 2.04 -4.80
C VAL A 85 -11.54 2.84 -3.79
N SER A 86 -12.05 2.97 -2.57
CA SER A 86 -11.31 3.57 -1.47
C SER A 86 -10.35 2.57 -0.85
N GLY A 87 -9.09 2.95 -0.68
CA GLY A 87 -8.06 2.16 -0.02
C GLY A 87 -7.56 2.88 1.24
N LEU A 88 -7.62 2.21 2.38
CA LEU A 88 -7.12 2.74 3.65
C LEU A 88 -6.00 1.87 4.17
N ARG A 89 -4.77 2.38 4.00
CA ARG A 89 -3.57 1.89 4.68
C ARG A 89 -3.43 2.64 6.01
N PRO A 90 -3.55 1.96 7.16
CA PRO A 90 -3.41 2.63 8.44
C PRO A 90 -1.92 2.80 8.80
N THR A 91 -1.67 3.67 9.78
CA THR A 91 -0.36 3.80 10.45
C THR A 91 0.20 2.44 10.86
N TYR A 92 1.51 2.28 10.70
CA TYR A 92 2.22 1.05 11.07
C TYR A 92 1.93 0.66 12.54
N GLY A 93 1.57 -0.60 12.76
CA GLY A 93 1.24 -1.13 14.09
C GLY A 93 -0.17 -0.84 14.59
N ARG A 94 -1.01 -0.09 13.86
CA ARG A 94 -2.40 0.21 14.27
C ARG A 94 -3.34 -1.01 14.16
N VAL A 95 -3.10 -1.89 13.20
CA VAL A 95 -3.79 -3.16 13.05
C VAL A 95 -2.79 -4.28 13.28
N SER A 96 -3.10 -5.19 14.21
CA SER A 96 -2.27 -6.35 14.50
C SER A 96 -2.08 -7.23 13.27
N ARG A 97 -0.81 -7.60 13.04
CA ARG A 97 -0.35 -8.49 11.97
C ARG A 97 -0.16 -9.92 12.45
N HIS A 98 -0.50 -10.21 13.71
CA HIS A 98 -0.45 -11.56 14.23
C HIS A 98 -1.32 -12.50 13.39
N GLY A 99 -0.69 -13.59 12.90
CA GLY A 99 -1.31 -14.57 12.01
C GLY A 99 -1.35 -14.20 10.52
N ALA A 100 -0.79 -13.04 10.13
CA ALA A 100 -0.57 -12.71 8.72
C ALA A 100 0.78 -13.22 8.22
N MET A 101 0.88 -13.51 6.93
CA MET A 101 2.17 -13.75 6.26
C MET A 101 2.98 -12.46 6.30
N ALA A 102 4.25 -12.55 6.72
CA ALA A 102 5.17 -11.42 6.68
C ALA A 102 5.86 -11.36 5.32
N LEU A 103 5.96 -10.15 4.77
CA LEU A 103 6.90 -9.77 3.71
C LEU A 103 8.02 -8.91 4.31
N SER A 104 7.67 -7.80 4.94
CA SER A 104 8.60 -6.92 5.64
C SER A 104 8.10 -6.64 7.05
N PHE A 105 8.77 -7.24 8.02
CA PHE A 105 8.47 -7.10 9.44
C PHE A 105 8.38 -5.63 9.88
N SER A 106 9.16 -4.74 9.27
CA SER A 106 9.22 -3.33 9.64
C SER A 106 8.38 -2.40 8.76
N MET A 107 7.67 -2.92 7.75
CA MET A 107 6.89 -2.09 6.84
C MET A 107 5.47 -2.61 6.55
N ASP A 108 5.17 -3.89 6.74
CA ASP A 108 3.85 -4.43 6.41
C ASP A 108 2.74 -3.80 7.25
N LYS A 109 1.62 -3.47 6.60
CA LYS A 109 0.40 -2.94 7.20
C LYS A 109 -0.79 -3.72 6.69
N ILE A 110 -1.78 -3.96 7.56
CA ILE A 110 -3.07 -4.54 7.16
C ILE A 110 -4.07 -3.40 7.10
N GLY A 111 -4.77 -3.28 5.98
CA GLY A 111 -5.75 -2.23 5.76
C GLY A 111 -6.98 -2.70 5.02
N VAL A 112 -7.79 -1.75 4.58
CA VAL A 112 -9.13 -1.99 4.05
C VAL A 112 -9.22 -1.47 2.62
N LEU A 113 -9.89 -2.23 1.78
CA LEU A 113 -10.41 -1.77 0.49
C LEU A 113 -11.94 -1.80 0.57
N GLY A 114 -12.57 -0.66 0.36
CA GLY A 114 -14.02 -0.49 0.44
C GLY A 114 -14.50 0.43 -0.69
N ARG A 115 -15.79 0.41 -1.03
CA ARG A 115 -16.29 1.25 -2.13
C ARG A 115 -16.32 2.73 -1.76
N THR A 116 -16.38 3.04 -0.47
CA THR A 116 -16.37 4.40 0.07
C THR A 116 -15.33 4.56 1.19
N ALA A 117 -14.97 5.81 1.48
CA ALA A 117 -14.12 6.13 2.63
C ALA A 117 -14.80 5.73 3.96
N ASP A 118 -16.14 5.83 4.03
CA ASP A 118 -16.93 5.40 5.17
C ASP A 118 -16.79 3.88 5.43
N ASP A 119 -16.87 3.06 4.38
CA ASP A 119 -16.67 1.61 4.49
C ASP A 119 -15.31 1.30 5.11
N CYS A 120 -14.26 1.96 4.62
CA CYS A 120 -12.91 1.80 5.13
C CYS A 120 -12.78 2.23 6.60
N GLY A 121 -13.38 3.37 6.97
CA GLY A 121 -13.36 3.89 8.34
C GLY A 121 -14.06 2.96 9.33
N LEU A 122 -15.27 2.49 8.98
CA LEU A 122 -16.05 1.56 9.80
C LEU A 122 -15.32 0.25 10.05
N VAL A 123 -14.75 -0.35 8.99
CA VAL A 123 -14.01 -1.61 9.11
C VAL A 123 -12.70 -1.41 9.87
N LEU A 124 -11.96 -0.32 9.62
CA LEU A 124 -10.73 -0.02 10.36
C LEU A 124 -11.01 0.10 11.86
N ALA A 125 -12.09 0.79 12.25
CA ALA A 125 -12.48 0.93 13.65
C ALA A 125 -12.71 -0.41 14.35
N GLN A 126 -13.18 -1.43 13.64
CA GLN A 126 -13.37 -2.77 14.19
C GLN A 126 -12.07 -3.58 14.30
N ILE A 127 -11.10 -3.38 13.39
CA ILE A 127 -9.88 -4.20 13.36
C ILE A 127 -8.70 -3.56 14.09
N ALA A 128 -8.69 -2.24 14.22
CA ALA A 128 -7.66 -1.48 14.92
C ALA A 128 -7.63 -1.80 16.42
N GLY A 129 -6.49 -1.55 17.06
CA GLY A 129 -6.30 -1.73 18.50
C GLY A 129 -5.17 -2.71 18.83
N HIS A 130 -4.65 -2.55 20.04
CA HIS A 130 -3.44 -3.22 20.49
C HIS A 130 -3.61 -4.75 20.53
N ASP A 131 -2.53 -5.46 20.22
CA ASP A 131 -2.40 -6.91 20.34
C ASP A 131 -1.02 -7.25 20.89
N ALA A 132 -0.97 -7.87 22.07
CA ALA A 132 0.27 -8.26 22.72
C ALA A 132 1.04 -9.36 21.96
N GLN A 133 0.39 -10.06 21.02
CA GLN A 133 1.02 -11.09 20.19
C GLN A 133 1.73 -10.52 18.95
N ASP A 134 1.53 -9.23 18.64
CA ASP A 134 2.28 -8.51 17.61
C ASP A 134 3.20 -7.49 18.27
N ARG A 135 4.51 -7.75 18.22
CA ARG A 135 5.53 -6.89 18.84
C ARG A 135 5.55 -5.47 18.26
N ALA A 136 5.06 -5.28 17.04
CA ALA A 136 4.99 -3.96 16.41
C ALA A 136 3.66 -3.25 16.67
N SER A 137 2.70 -3.89 17.36
CA SER A 137 1.42 -3.30 17.65
C SER A 137 1.59 -2.06 18.53
N LEU A 138 1.03 -0.93 18.09
CA LEU A 138 1.01 0.29 18.89
C LEU A 138 0.18 0.06 20.14
N ARG A 139 0.66 0.54 21.29
CA ARG A 139 -0.10 0.49 22.55
C ARG A 139 -1.37 1.32 22.46
N ASP A 140 -1.29 2.50 21.83
CA ASP A 140 -2.42 3.37 21.52
C ASP A 140 -2.86 3.21 20.06
N ALA A 141 -3.29 2.00 19.72
CA ALA A 141 -3.75 1.63 18.38
C ALA A 141 -5.26 1.81 18.19
N ALA A 142 -6.00 2.19 19.23
CA ALA A 142 -7.45 2.35 19.13
C ALA A 142 -7.81 3.40 18.07
N PHE A 143 -8.87 3.12 17.31
CA PHE A 143 -9.38 4.01 16.29
C PHE A 143 -10.90 3.95 16.32
N SER A 144 -11.55 5.11 16.38
CA SER A 144 -12.99 5.24 16.27
C SER A 144 -13.32 5.98 14.99
N TYR A 145 -14.34 5.51 14.29
CA TYR A 145 -14.87 6.18 13.12
C TYR A 145 -16.32 6.57 13.34
N ALA A 146 -16.63 7.82 13.04
CA ALA A 146 -17.99 8.32 12.94
C ALA A 146 -18.08 9.17 11.70
N ALA A 147 -19.02 8.84 10.80
CA ALA A 147 -19.28 9.68 9.64
C ALA A 147 -19.70 11.07 10.13
N SER A 148 -19.02 12.10 9.63
CA SER A 148 -19.28 13.50 9.99
C SER A 148 -19.55 14.30 8.73
N SER A 149 -20.65 15.08 8.76
CA SER A 149 -20.94 16.06 7.72
C SER A 149 -20.21 17.39 7.95
N SER A 150 -19.65 17.63 9.14
CA SER A 150 -18.82 18.80 9.41
C SER A 150 -17.35 18.48 9.17
N VAL A 151 -16.73 19.22 8.26
CA VAL A 151 -15.29 19.15 8.00
C VAL A 151 -14.63 20.28 8.75
N THR A 152 -13.77 19.97 9.72
CA THR A 152 -12.84 20.96 10.27
C THR A 152 -11.93 21.42 9.13
N PRO A 153 -11.78 22.72 8.87
CA PRO A 153 -10.88 23.22 7.83
C PRO A 153 -9.47 22.63 7.97
N LEU A 154 -9.04 21.84 6.97
CA LEU A 154 -7.71 21.21 6.95
C LEU A 154 -6.69 22.08 6.22
N ARG A 155 -5.46 22.15 6.74
CA ARG A 155 -4.28 22.65 6.02
C ARG A 155 -3.73 21.52 5.17
N ILE A 156 -3.99 21.57 3.88
CA ILE A 156 -3.58 20.53 2.93
C ILE A 156 -2.29 20.97 2.22
N GLY A 157 -1.25 20.15 2.32
CA GLY A 157 -0.02 20.27 1.55
C GLY A 157 -0.16 19.54 0.22
N TRP A 158 -0.34 20.28 -0.87
CA TRP A 158 -0.42 19.72 -2.22
C TRP A 158 0.97 19.41 -2.76
N LEU A 159 1.30 18.13 -2.96
CA LEU A 159 2.64 17.70 -3.37
C LEU A 159 2.88 17.98 -4.84
N THR A 160 3.75 18.95 -5.14
CA THR A 160 4.09 19.34 -6.51
C THR A 160 5.23 18.54 -7.12
N ASN A 161 5.88 17.67 -6.34
CA ASN A 161 7.02 16.85 -6.78
C ASN A 161 6.83 15.35 -6.52
N ALA A 162 5.59 14.90 -6.24
CA ALA A 162 5.31 13.48 -6.07
C ALA A 162 5.47 12.70 -7.39
N TRP A 163 5.07 13.30 -8.50
CA TRP A 163 5.11 12.67 -9.83
C TRP A 163 5.85 13.58 -10.80
N LYS A 164 6.71 13.00 -11.65
CA LYS A 164 7.41 13.74 -12.71
C LYS A 164 6.43 14.35 -13.72
N LYS A 165 5.38 13.61 -14.05
CA LYS A 165 4.32 14.02 -14.96
C LYS A 165 3.02 13.32 -14.57
N VAL A 166 1.94 14.07 -14.47
CA VAL A 166 0.58 13.54 -14.33
C VAL A 166 -0.14 13.79 -15.67
N PRO A 167 -0.73 12.77 -16.30
CA PRO A 167 -1.58 12.92 -17.48
C PRO A 167 -2.73 13.93 -17.26
N ALA A 168 -3.11 14.65 -18.31
CA ALA A 168 -4.06 15.76 -18.21
C ALA A 168 -5.47 15.32 -17.77
N ASP A 169 -5.87 14.10 -18.13
CA ASP A 169 -7.13 13.48 -17.71
C ASP A 169 -7.13 13.18 -16.19
N ILE A 170 -6.04 12.64 -15.66
CA ILE A 170 -5.87 12.43 -14.21
C ILE A 170 -5.81 13.78 -13.48
N GLU A 171 -5.05 14.73 -14.01
CA GLU A 171 -4.92 16.08 -13.44
C GLU A 171 -6.28 16.80 -13.35
N ALA A 172 -7.13 16.67 -14.38
CA ALA A 172 -8.46 17.26 -14.38
C ALA A 172 -9.35 16.72 -13.24
N VAL A 173 -9.39 15.39 -13.05
CA VAL A 173 -10.17 14.74 -11.99
C VAL A 173 -9.65 15.12 -10.60
N VAL A 174 -8.33 15.13 -10.45
CA VAL A 174 -7.67 15.52 -9.21
C VAL A 174 -7.95 16.98 -8.86
N ASN A 175 -7.85 17.90 -9.82
CA ASN A 175 -8.17 19.30 -9.62
C ASN A 175 -9.65 19.51 -9.24
N ALA A 176 -10.56 18.71 -9.80
CA ALA A 176 -11.96 18.73 -9.39
C ALA A 176 -12.13 18.32 -7.92
N ALA A 177 -11.44 17.27 -7.47
CA ALA A 177 -11.45 16.85 -6.06
C ALA A 177 -10.87 17.92 -5.13
N VAL A 178 -9.74 18.54 -5.49
CA VAL A 178 -9.15 19.66 -4.73
C VAL A 178 -10.12 20.84 -4.61
N ASN A 179 -10.86 21.15 -5.68
CA ASN A 179 -11.86 22.22 -5.66
C ASN A 179 -13.02 21.90 -4.70
N VAL A 180 -13.44 20.64 -4.59
CA VAL A 180 -14.44 20.22 -3.59
C VAL A 180 -13.89 20.44 -2.17
N LEU A 181 -12.64 20.08 -1.90
CA LEU A 181 -12.01 20.31 -0.59
C LEU A 181 -11.94 21.80 -0.23
N LYS A 182 -11.52 22.65 -1.18
CA LYS A 182 -11.49 24.12 -1.02
C LYS A 182 -12.87 24.70 -0.74
N LYS A 183 -13.91 24.25 -1.47
CA LYS A 183 -15.31 24.66 -1.24
C LYS A 183 -15.81 24.31 0.16
N ASN A 184 -15.26 23.26 0.78
CA ASN A 184 -15.56 22.85 2.15
C ASN A 184 -14.58 23.45 3.18
N GLY A 185 -13.86 24.53 2.83
CA GLY A 185 -13.06 25.31 3.77
C GLY A 185 -11.60 24.87 3.91
N ALA A 186 -11.14 23.84 3.21
CA ALA A 186 -9.73 23.44 3.27
C ALA A 186 -8.80 24.52 2.69
N VAL A 187 -7.67 24.74 3.35
CA VAL A 187 -6.60 25.62 2.89
C VAL A 187 -5.54 24.77 2.20
N VAL A 188 -5.47 24.86 0.88
CA VAL A 188 -4.52 24.09 0.06
C VAL A 188 -3.33 24.97 -0.30
N LYS A 189 -2.11 24.53 0.03
CA LYS A 189 -0.86 25.20 -0.37
C LYS A 189 0.13 24.18 -0.91
N ASP A 190 1.03 24.63 -1.76
CA ASP A 190 2.08 23.79 -2.31
C ASP A 190 2.99 23.24 -1.21
N ALA A 191 3.34 21.97 -1.37
CA ALA A 191 4.23 21.21 -0.54
C ALA A 191 5.17 20.39 -1.44
N LYS A 192 6.32 20.01 -0.88
CA LYS A 192 7.28 19.15 -1.56
C LYS A 192 7.73 18.05 -0.61
N LEU A 193 7.79 16.83 -1.11
CA LEU A 193 8.48 15.75 -0.43
C LEU A 193 9.98 16.07 -0.39
N PRO A 194 10.69 15.68 0.67
CA PRO A 194 12.14 15.86 0.74
C PRO A 194 12.83 15.06 -0.38
N GLU A 195 13.95 15.56 -0.89
CA GLU A 195 14.78 14.82 -1.85
C GLU A 195 15.79 13.92 -1.13
N GLY A 196 15.98 12.70 -1.64
CA GLY A 196 16.96 11.75 -1.13
C GLY A 196 16.70 10.32 -1.60
N PRO A 197 17.55 9.36 -1.20
CA PRO A 197 17.51 7.97 -1.67
C PRO A 197 16.46 7.14 -0.90
N TRP A 198 15.26 7.69 -0.70
CA TRP A 198 14.26 7.13 0.21
C TRP A 198 13.72 5.79 -0.28
N GLU A 199 13.35 5.72 -1.55
CA GLU A 199 12.84 4.50 -2.18
C GLU A 199 13.93 3.44 -2.26
N ALA A 200 15.15 3.78 -2.67
CA ALA A 200 16.27 2.84 -2.68
C ALA A 200 16.55 2.24 -1.28
N ALA A 201 16.45 3.05 -0.22
CA ALA A 201 16.57 2.57 1.15
C ALA A 201 15.39 1.68 1.56
N ALA A 202 14.15 2.07 1.24
CA ALA A 202 12.97 1.26 1.49
C ALA A 202 13.04 -0.10 0.77
N GLY A 203 13.50 -0.12 -0.49
CA GLY A 203 13.68 -1.32 -1.30
C GLY A 203 14.73 -2.25 -0.72
N THR A 204 15.85 -1.69 -0.27
CA THR A 204 16.89 -2.47 0.42
C THR A 204 16.32 -3.16 1.66
N VAL A 205 15.50 -2.46 2.47
CA VAL A 205 14.85 -3.06 3.64
C VAL A 205 13.90 -4.18 3.23
N ILE A 206 13.03 -3.95 2.25
CA ILE A 206 12.03 -4.95 1.82
C ILE A 206 12.70 -6.17 1.22
N SER A 207 13.73 -5.99 0.39
CA SER A 207 14.49 -7.11 -0.19
C SER A 207 15.12 -7.98 0.90
N VAL A 208 15.81 -7.37 1.88
CA VAL A 208 16.48 -8.11 2.96
C VAL A 208 15.45 -8.78 3.88
N GLU A 209 14.42 -8.05 4.32
CA GLU A 209 13.40 -8.61 5.22
C GLU A 209 12.56 -9.67 4.52
N GLY A 210 12.25 -9.51 3.23
CA GLY A 210 11.56 -10.49 2.42
C GLY A 210 12.36 -11.77 2.25
N ALA A 211 13.66 -11.66 1.94
CA ALA A 211 14.54 -12.82 1.88
C ALA A 211 14.61 -13.57 3.22
N ALA A 212 14.66 -12.84 4.35
CA ALA A 212 14.62 -13.44 5.68
C ALA A 212 13.26 -14.08 5.99
N ALA A 213 12.15 -13.43 5.63
CA ALA A 213 10.80 -13.94 5.89
C ALA A 213 10.50 -15.24 5.11
N PHE A 214 11.13 -15.42 3.95
CA PHE A 214 10.95 -16.58 3.07
C PHE A 214 12.17 -17.50 2.99
N GLU A 215 13.12 -17.43 3.94
CA GLU A 215 14.37 -18.19 3.95
C GLU A 215 14.14 -19.69 3.68
N SER A 216 13.20 -20.33 4.38
CA SER A 216 12.89 -21.75 4.17
C SER A 216 12.38 -22.08 2.76
N LEU A 217 11.67 -21.15 2.12
CA LEU A 217 11.18 -21.33 0.75
C LEU A 217 12.35 -21.22 -0.26
N ILE A 218 13.31 -20.34 0.03
CA ILE A 218 14.50 -20.12 -0.77
C ILE A 218 15.44 -21.33 -0.66
N GLU A 219 15.77 -21.76 0.56
CA GLU A 219 16.68 -22.88 0.83
C GLU A 219 16.15 -24.21 0.28
N SER A 220 14.84 -24.42 0.30
CA SER A 220 14.21 -25.61 -0.29
C SER A 220 14.18 -25.60 -1.83
N GLY A 221 14.57 -24.50 -2.48
CA GLY A 221 14.52 -24.34 -3.93
C GLY A 221 13.11 -24.11 -4.49
N ARG A 222 12.09 -24.07 -3.62
CA ARG A 222 10.67 -23.97 -4.02
C ARG A 222 10.27 -22.62 -4.59
N VAL A 223 11.13 -21.60 -4.48
CA VAL A 223 10.97 -20.36 -5.26
C VAL A 223 10.93 -20.61 -6.77
N ALA A 224 11.43 -21.75 -7.26
CA ALA A 224 11.28 -22.16 -8.67
C ALA A 224 9.82 -22.45 -9.08
N GLU A 225 8.93 -22.70 -8.10
CA GLU A 225 7.48 -22.92 -8.30
C GLU A 225 6.72 -21.60 -8.54
N LEU A 226 7.34 -20.44 -8.30
CA LEU A 226 6.72 -19.13 -8.53
C LEU A 226 6.34 -18.95 -10.01
N ASN A 227 5.35 -18.13 -10.31
CA ASN A 227 4.90 -17.94 -11.69
C ASN A 227 5.80 -16.98 -12.45
N ASP A 228 6.18 -15.85 -11.84
CA ASP A 228 7.08 -14.90 -12.50
C ASP A 228 8.53 -15.40 -12.51
N PRO A 229 9.23 -15.41 -13.66
CA PRO A 229 10.62 -15.81 -13.68
C PRO A 229 11.57 -14.91 -12.86
N LEU A 230 11.22 -13.65 -12.60
CA LEU A 230 11.98 -12.78 -11.69
C LEU A 230 11.89 -13.30 -10.25
N GLY A 231 10.69 -13.67 -9.82
CA GLY A 231 10.43 -14.25 -8.49
C GLY A 231 11.28 -15.49 -8.20
N LYS A 232 11.54 -16.29 -9.23
CA LYS A 232 12.37 -17.52 -9.13
C LYS A 232 13.83 -17.27 -8.80
N VAL A 233 14.35 -16.07 -9.05
CA VAL A 233 15.78 -15.76 -8.94
C VAL A 233 16.09 -14.63 -7.97
N ALA A 234 15.21 -13.64 -7.83
CA ALA A 234 15.47 -12.43 -7.05
C ALA A 234 15.71 -12.73 -5.56
N ALA A 235 15.07 -13.78 -5.03
CA ALA A 235 15.22 -14.19 -3.64
C ALA A 235 16.68 -14.50 -3.27
N TYR A 236 17.40 -15.21 -4.15
CA TYR A 236 18.82 -15.54 -3.95
C TYR A 236 19.70 -14.29 -4.02
N VAL A 237 19.36 -13.34 -4.89
CA VAL A 237 20.08 -12.05 -4.99
C VAL A 237 19.86 -11.23 -3.72
N ASN A 238 18.63 -11.18 -3.22
CA ASN A 238 18.28 -10.45 -2.00
C ASN A 238 19.03 -11.00 -0.77
N GLN A 239 19.30 -12.30 -0.70
CA GLN A 239 20.13 -12.90 0.37
C GLN A 239 21.60 -12.44 0.33
N GLN A 240 22.09 -11.93 -0.80
CA GLN A 240 23.46 -11.44 -0.93
C GLN A 240 23.62 -9.97 -0.53
N ILE A 241 22.54 -9.26 -0.17
CA ILE A 241 22.62 -7.87 0.25
C ILE A 241 23.37 -7.79 1.59
N PRO A 242 24.48 -7.03 1.68
CA PRO A 242 25.26 -6.95 2.91
C PRO A 242 24.47 -6.34 4.07
N ALA A 243 24.67 -6.87 5.28
CA ALA A 243 24.08 -6.32 6.51
C ALA A 243 24.41 -4.82 6.71
N SER A 244 25.57 -4.35 6.25
CA SER A 244 25.95 -2.93 6.29
C SER A 244 25.00 -2.04 5.48
N ASP A 245 24.47 -2.54 4.37
CA ASP A 245 23.56 -1.80 3.51
C ASP A 245 22.16 -1.76 4.12
N TYR A 246 21.71 -2.86 4.73
CA TYR A 246 20.50 -2.87 5.56
C TYR A 246 20.58 -1.87 6.71
N VAL A 247 21.68 -1.88 7.48
CA VAL A 247 21.90 -0.92 8.58
C VAL A 247 21.90 0.52 8.07
N ARG A 248 22.53 0.79 6.91
CA ARG A 248 22.51 2.12 6.28
C ARG A 248 21.09 2.53 5.89
N ALA A 249 20.32 1.64 5.27
CA ALA A 249 18.95 1.88 4.87
C ALA A 249 18.05 2.21 6.08
N VAL A 250 18.13 1.44 7.16
CA VAL A 250 17.36 1.71 8.39
C VAL A 250 17.75 3.05 9.03
N ARG A 251 19.02 3.47 8.95
CA ARG A 251 19.43 4.83 9.41
C ARG A 251 18.85 5.93 8.54
N ILE A 252 18.76 5.73 7.22
CA ILE A 252 18.12 6.66 6.28
C ILE A 252 16.64 6.86 6.65
N ARG A 253 15.94 5.80 7.09
CA ARG A 253 14.55 5.89 7.58
C ARG A 253 14.37 6.98 8.63
N THR A 254 15.20 6.99 9.66
CA THR A 254 15.10 7.98 10.75
C THR A 254 15.34 9.41 10.25
N VAL A 255 16.23 9.60 9.27
CA VAL A 255 16.45 10.92 8.66
C VAL A 255 15.21 11.36 7.88
N LEU A 256 14.59 10.46 7.13
CA LEU A 256 13.38 10.73 6.38
C LEU A 256 12.20 11.05 7.30
N GLN A 257 11.98 10.25 8.35
CA GLN A 257 10.89 10.48 9.32
C GLN A 257 10.96 11.90 9.91
N LYS A 258 12.15 12.36 10.34
CA LYS A 258 12.33 13.73 10.83
C LYS A 258 11.98 14.81 9.80
N LYS A 259 12.26 14.57 8.51
CA LYS A 259 11.92 15.50 7.43
C LYS A 259 10.42 15.50 7.13
N ILE A 260 9.77 14.35 7.29
CA ILE A 260 8.32 14.22 7.15
C ILE A 260 7.60 14.86 8.34
N ASP A 261 8.11 14.72 9.57
CA ASP A 261 7.56 15.41 10.75
C ASP A 261 7.53 16.94 10.53
N GLN A 262 8.60 17.52 9.99
CA GLN A 262 8.66 18.94 9.62
C GLN A 262 7.62 19.36 8.59
N LEU A 263 7.15 18.43 7.75
CA LEU A 263 6.07 18.69 6.81
C LEU A 263 4.72 18.74 7.52
N PHE A 264 4.49 17.82 8.48
CA PHE A 264 3.27 17.78 9.29
C PHE A 264 3.18 18.89 10.35
N ASP A 265 4.30 19.54 10.72
CA ASP A 265 4.25 20.81 11.48
C ASP A 265 3.45 21.89 10.74
N ARG A 266 3.50 21.86 9.39
CA ARG A 266 2.90 22.87 8.50
C ARG A 266 1.53 22.48 7.96
N PHE A 267 1.25 21.19 7.86
CA PHE A 267 0.08 20.65 7.18
C PHE A 267 -0.56 19.55 8.03
N ASP A 268 -1.88 19.48 8.02
CA ASP A 268 -2.62 18.41 8.70
C ASP A 268 -2.65 17.14 7.83
N VAL A 269 -2.69 17.33 6.51
CA VAL A 269 -2.69 16.25 5.51
C VAL A 269 -1.81 16.68 4.32
N ILE A 270 -1.10 15.71 3.73
CA ILE A 270 -0.45 15.88 2.44
C ILE A 270 -1.24 15.13 1.37
N ALA A 271 -1.37 15.72 0.18
CA ALA A 271 -2.20 15.19 -0.89
C ALA A 271 -1.49 15.23 -2.25
N SER A 272 -1.78 14.24 -3.08
CA SER A 272 -1.38 14.15 -4.49
C SER A 272 -2.36 13.27 -5.25
N ALA A 273 -2.18 13.14 -6.57
CA ALA A 273 -2.78 12.02 -7.30
C ALA A 273 -2.26 10.70 -6.71
N SER A 274 -3.12 9.68 -6.58
CA SER A 274 -2.70 8.39 -6.00
C SER A 274 -1.66 7.68 -6.86
N LEU A 275 -1.79 7.79 -8.19
CA LEU A 275 -0.86 7.27 -9.19
C LEU A 275 -0.83 8.21 -10.40
N PRO A 276 0.27 8.22 -11.18
CA PRO A 276 0.39 9.03 -12.39
C PRO A 276 -0.14 8.31 -13.64
N VAL A 277 -0.82 7.17 -13.48
CA VAL A 277 -1.32 6.30 -14.55
C VAL A 277 -2.65 5.68 -14.16
N THR A 278 -3.42 5.26 -15.18
CA THR A 278 -4.62 4.42 -15.02
C THR A 278 -4.27 2.94 -15.11
N ALA A 279 -5.28 2.07 -14.99
CA ALA A 279 -5.10 0.63 -15.01
C ALA A 279 -4.42 0.16 -16.30
N SER A 280 -3.26 -0.50 -16.15
CA SER A 280 -2.47 -0.96 -17.30
C SER A 280 -3.06 -2.23 -17.93
N PRO A 281 -2.77 -2.51 -19.21
CA PRO A 281 -3.14 -3.77 -19.84
C PRO A 281 -2.54 -4.99 -19.13
N LEU A 282 -3.24 -6.13 -19.18
CA LEU A 282 -2.75 -7.42 -18.66
C LEU A 282 -1.41 -7.85 -19.25
N THR A 283 -1.10 -7.39 -20.47
CA THR A 283 0.12 -7.71 -21.22
C THR A 283 1.31 -6.82 -20.87
N ALA A 284 1.12 -5.79 -20.02
CA ALA A 284 2.18 -4.88 -19.66
C ALA A 284 3.29 -5.61 -18.89
N ASN A 285 4.54 -5.28 -19.20
CA ASN A 285 5.68 -5.65 -18.38
C ASN A 285 5.87 -4.55 -17.33
N LEU A 286 5.58 -4.86 -16.08
CA LEU A 286 5.53 -3.89 -14.98
C LEU A 286 6.91 -3.30 -14.65
N GLU A 287 8.01 -3.96 -15.01
CA GLU A 287 9.37 -3.40 -14.84
C GLU A 287 9.69 -2.31 -15.88
N THR A 288 9.10 -2.36 -17.07
CA THR A 288 9.42 -1.43 -18.17
C THR A 288 8.31 -0.43 -18.44
N ASP A 289 7.06 -0.85 -18.26
CA ASP A 289 5.87 -0.11 -18.65
C ASP A 289 5.26 0.68 -17.48
N LEU A 290 5.63 0.33 -16.23
CA LEU A 290 5.29 1.03 -15.00
C LEU A 290 6.54 1.49 -14.23
N ASP A 291 7.59 1.87 -14.96
CA ASP A 291 8.82 2.41 -14.37
C ASP A 291 8.64 3.91 -14.01
N PHE A 292 8.17 4.16 -12.79
CA PHE A 292 8.18 5.47 -12.19
C PHE A 292 8.42 5.39 -10.68
N PRO A 293 9.02 6.44 -10.07
CA PRO A 293 9.10 6.55 -8.62
C PRO A 293 7.69 6.54 -8.02
N ASP A 294 7.47 5.77 -6.96
CA ASP A 294 6.24 5.76 -6.17
C ASP A 294 6.56 6.28 -4.76
N PRO A 295 6.68 7.61 -4.59
CA PRO A 295 7.04 8.15 -3.29
C PRO A 295 5.88 8.04 -2.29
N LEU A 296 4.62 7.91 -2.72
CA LEU A 296 3.49 7.72 -1.81
C LEU A 296 3.54 6.34 -1.17
N GLY A 297 3.79 5.30 -1.97
CA GLY A 297 4.06 3.96 -1.48
C GLY A 297 5.39 3.91 -0.72
N GLY A 298 6.49 4.36 -1.31
CA GLY A 298 7.83 4.25 -0.74
C GLY A 298 8.00 5.03 0.56
N ILE A 299 7.91 6.37 0.51
CA ILE A 299 8.09 7.22 1.69
C ILE A 299 6.99 6.96 2.73
N GLY A 300 5.73 6.85 2.28
CA GLY A 300 4.60 6.60 3.16
C GLY A 300 4.76 5.32 3.96
N ASN A 301 5.13 4.22 3.29
CA ASN A 301 5.32 2.96 3.98
C ASN A 301 6.60 2.94 4.82
N PHE A 302 7.68 3.54 4.34
CA PHE A 302 8.98 3.56 5.02
C PHE A 302 8.95 4.38 6.31
N CYS A 303 8.14 5.44 6.34
CA CYS A 303 7.91 6.24 7.55
C CYS A 303 6.85 5.64 8.48
N GLY A 304 6.05 4.70 7.99
CA GLY A 304 4.95 4.09 8.76
C GLY A 304 3.69 4.95 8.85
N LEU A 305 3.52 5.92 7.94
CA LEU A 305 2.40 6.87 7.90
C LEU A 305 1.05 6.18 7.73
#